data_AF-A0A3B1J650-F1
#
_entry.id   AF-A0A3B1J650-F1
#
_cell.length_a   1.000
_cell.length_b   1.000
_cell.length_c   1.000
_cell.angle_alpha   90.00
_cell.angle_beta   90.00
_cell.angle_gamma   90.00
#
_symmetry.space_group_name_H-M   'P 1'
#
loop_
_entity.id
_entity.type
_entity.pdbx_description
1 polymer ?
#
loop_
_entity_poly.entity_id
_entity_poly.type
_entity_poly.pdbx_seq_one_letter_code
_entity_poly.pdbx_strand_id
1 'polypeptide(L)' 'MKLLVCALVLVLVCSHSLKCFTCVNGNCKTATECPESSNFCKTSRTCEEFCVPGVNIYCCQEDLCG' A
#
# COMPACT_ATOMS: atom_id res chain seq x y z
N MET A 1 -32.19 -10.58 -8.08
CA MET A 1 -30.93 -11.30 -7.77
C MET A 1 -29.74 -10.97 -8.70
N LYS A 2 -29.92 -10.58 -9.97
CA LYS A 2 -28.80 -10.26 -10.88
C LYS A 2 -28.06 -8.94 -10.60
N LEU A 3 -28.78 -7.92 -10.10
CA LEU A 3 -28.19 -6.60 -9.81
C LEU A 3 -27.21 -6.61 -8.62
N LEU A 4 -27.45 -7.49 -7.64
CA LEU A 4 -26.61 -7.60 -6.44
C LEU A 4 -25.22 -8.18 -6.76
N VAL A 5 -25.14 -9.07 -7.74
CA VAL A 5 -23.88 -9.69 -8.17
C VAL A 5 -23.00 -8.67 -8.90
N CYS A 6 -23.58 -7.81 -9.75
CA CYS A 6 -22.83 -6.75 -10.44
C CYS A 6 -22.24 -5.71 -9.46
N ALA A 7 -22.99 -5.34 -8.42
CA ALA A 7 -22.50 -4.40 -7.41
C ALA A 7 -21.31 -4.98 -6.61
N LEU A 8 -21.34 -6.28 -6.27
CA LEU A 8 -20.24 -6.94 -5.55
C LEU A 8 -18.95 -6.98 -6.37
N VAL A 9 -19.04 -7.25 -7.67
CA VAL A 9 -17.88 -7.31 -8.58
C VAL A 9 -17.27 -5.91 -8.78
N LEU A 10 -18.07 -4.85 -8.82
CA LEU A 10 -17.56 -3.49 -8.99
C LEU A 10 -16.79 -2.97 -7.75
N VAL A 11 -17.18 -3.40 -6.54
CA VAL A 11 -16.47 -3.02 -5.30
C VAL A 11 -15.13 -3.76 -5.16
N LEU A 12 -15.03 -4.98 -5.67
CA LEU A 12 -13.80 -5.78 -5.67
C LEU A 12 -12.70 -5.22 -6.60
N VAL A 13 -13.04 -4.33 -7.54
CA VAL A 13 -12.12 -3.78 -8.56
C VAL A 13 -11.61 -2.38 -8.18
N CYS A 14 -11.93 -1.87 -7.00
CA CYS A 14 -11.14 -0.77 -6.42
C CYS A 14 -9.81 -1.33 -5.91
N SER A 15 -8.92 -1.67 -6.84
CA SER A 15 -7.47 -1.78 -6.60
C SER A 15 -7.00 -0.41 -6.14
N HIS A 16 -7.05 -0.13 -4.84
CA HIS A 16 -6.42 1.06 -4.30
C HIS A 16 -4.91 0.87 -4.43
N SER A 17 -4.27 1.63 -5.33
CA SER A 17 -2.82 1.65 -5.41
C SER A 17 -2.26 2.49 -4.27
N LEU A 18 -1.72 1.82 -3.25
CA LEU A 18 -1.06 2.47 -2.13
C LEU A 18 0.18 3.22 -2.62
N LYS A 19 0.39 4.45 -2.15
CA LYS A 19 1.64 5.20 -2.38
C LYS A 19 2.46 5.22 -1.11
N CYS A 20 3.75 4.93 -1.21
CA CYS A 20 4.68 5.00 -0.08
C CYS A 20 5.87 5.90 -0.40
N PHE A 21 6.55 6.39 0.65
CA PHE A 21 7.89 6.94 0.48
C PHE A 21 8.90 5.81 0.30
N THR A 22 9.68 5.86 -0.79
CA THR A 22 10.77 4.93 -1.07
C THR A 22 12.11 5.66 -1.23
N CYS A 23 13.21 4.90 -1.22
CA CYS A 23 14.55 5.40 -1.47
C CYS A 23 14.93 5.22 -2.95
N VAL A 24 15.05 6.34 -3.68
CA VAL A 24 15.55 6.38 -5.06
C VAL A 24 16.80 7.25 -5.10
N ASN A 25 17.93 6.70 -5.53
CA ASN A 25 19.22 7.41 -5.60
C ASN A 25 19.62 8.13 -4.30
N GLY A 26 19.33 7.53 -3.14
CA GLY A 26 19.62 8.10 -1.81
C GLY A 26 18.56 9.08 -1.28
N ASN A 27 17.55 9.46 -2.07
CA ASN A 27 16.40 10.22 -1.58
C ASN A 27 15.29 9.29 -1.09
N CYS A 28 15.15 9.17 0.24
CA CYS A 28 14.19 8.32 0.94
C CYS A 28 12.81 8.96 1.21
N LYS A 29 12.50 10.03 0.48
CA LYS A 29 11.18 10.70 0.47
C LYS A 29 10.57 10.73 -0.92
N THR A 30 10.97 9.80 -1.78
CA THR A 30 10.43 9.71 -3.13
C THR A 30 9.05 9.07 -3.06
N ALA A 31 8.00 9.77 -3.48
CA ALA A 31 6.66 9.20 -3.61
C ALA A 31 6.69 8.12 -4.69
N THR A 32 6.26 6.91 -4.35
CA THR A 32 6.27 5.76 -5.25
C THR A 32 4.96 5.02 -5.13
N GLU A 33 4.39 4.69 -6.28
CA GLU A 33 3.22 3.84 -6.38
C GLU A 33 3.63 2.38 -6.13
N CYS A 34 3.00 1.75 -5.15
CA CYS A 34 3.29 0.38 -4.79
C CYS A 34 2.66 -0.60 -5.78
N PRO A 35 3.22 -1.82 -5.91
CA PRO A 35 2.54 -2.91 -6.61
C PRO A 35 1.14 -3.14 -6.03
N GLU A 36 0.19 -3.58 -6.86
CA GLU A 36 -1.20 -3.82 -6.40
C GLU A 36 -1.31 -4.88 -5.30
N SER A 37 -0.32 -5.77 -5.16
CA SER A 37 -0.26 -6.72 -4.06
C SER A 37 0.20 -6.11 -2.73
N SER A 38 0.75 -4.90 -2.74
CA SER A 38 1.25 -4.25 -1.52
C SER A 38 0.13 -3.52 -0.80
N ASN A 39 0.01 -3.83 0.49
CA ASN A 39 -1.03 -3.26 1.35
C ASN A 39 -0.44 -2.32 2.40
N PHE A 40 0.88 -2.33 2.62
CA PHE A 40 1.51 -1.60 3.70
C PHE A 40 2.77 -0.83 3.24
N CYS A 41 2.96 0.36 3.80
CA CYS A 41 4.25 1.04 3.83
C CYS A 41 5.01 0.66 5.11
N LYS A 42 6.29 0.36 4.98
CA LYS A 42 7.19 0.07 6.11
C LYS A 42 8.16 1.22 6.38
N THR A 43 8.56 1.43 7.63
CA THR A 43 9.56 2.44 8.05
C THR A 43 10.87 2.41 7.23
N SER A 44 11.26 1.24 6.71
CA SER A 44 12.42 1.08 5.81
C SER A 44 12.22 1.64 4.40
N ARG A 45 11.10 2.34 4.15
CA ARG A 45 10.76 2.98 2.87
C ARG A 45 10.56 1.94 1.76
N THR A 46 9.81 0.89 2.09
CA THR A 46 9.44 -0.21 1.20
C THR A 46 7.92 -0.41 1.20
N CYS A 47 7.41 -0.89 0.05
CA CYS A 47 6.04 -1.40 -0.10
C CYS A 47 6.04 -2.89 0.26
N GLU A 48 5.12 -3.31 1.12
CA GLU A 48 5.03 -4.69 1.58
C GLU A 48 3.60 -5.21 1.43
N GLU A 49 3.46 -6.46 1.01
CA GLU A 49 2.18 -7.17 1.02
C GLU A 49 1.73 -7.48 2.46
N PHE A 50 2.69 -7.84 3.32
CA PHE A 50 2.49 -8.12 4.73
C PHE A 50 3.54 -7.38 5.56
N CYS A 51 3.11 -6.76 6.67
CA CYS A 51 4.02 -6.04 7.55
C CYS A 51 3.73 -6.38 9.01
N VAL A 52 4.74 -6.91 9.71
CA VAL A 52 4.67 -7.23 11.15
C VAL A 52 5.40 -6.13 11.92
N PRO A 53 4.69 -5.33 12.74
CA PRO A 53 5.31 -4.32 13.58
C PRO A 53 6.30 -4.91 14.57
N GLY A 54 7.34 -4.16 14.91
CA GLY A 54 8.41 -4.61 15.80
C GLY A 54 9.30 -3.46 16.26
N VAL A 55 10.40 -3.79 16.94
CA VAL A 55 11.38 -2.78 17.35
C VAL A 55 11.95 -2.11 16.09
N ASN A 56 11.69 -0.80 15.94
CA ASN A 56 12.03 0.00 14.76
C ASN A 56 11.34 -0.41 13.45
N ILE A 57 10.25 -1.17 13.52
CA ILE A 57 9.41 -1.50 12.35
C ILE A 57 8.02 -0.93 12.59
N TYR A 58 7.71 0.14 11.86
CA TYR A 58 6.36 0.70 11.77
C TYR A 58 5.75 0.37 10.41
N CYS A 59 4.46 0.04 10.42
CA CYS A 59 3.68 -0.35 9.27
C CYS A 59 2.43 0.54 9.20
N CYS A 60 2.08 1.03 8.02
CA CYS A 60 0.89 1.85 7.82
C CYS A 60 0.27 1.59 6.44
N GLN A 61 -1.01 1.92 6.28
CA GLN A 61 -1.80 1.63 5.07
C GLN A 61 -2.31 2.91 4.40
N GLU A 62 -1.84 4.06 4.86
CA GLU A 62 -2.23 5.37 4.33
C GLU A 62 -1.21 5.84 3.30
N ASP A 63 -1.66 6.60 2.30
CA ASP A 63 -0.76 7.14 1.29
C ASP A 63 0.31 8.04 1.91
N LEU A 64 1.55 7.79 1.51
CA LEU A 64 2.74 8.54 1.88
C LEU A 64 2.94 8.63 3.40
N CYS A 65 2.60 7.56 4.11
CA CYS A 65 2.81 7.47 5.55
C CYS A 65 4.28 7.16 5.90
N GLY A 66 4.72 7.68 7.06
CA GLY A 66 6.05 7.46 7.66
C GLY A 66 7.05 8.60 7.48
#